data_AF-A0A963QAJ8-F1
#
_entry.id   AF-A0A963QAJ8-F1
#
_cell.length_a   1.000
_cell.length_b   1.000
_cell.length_c   1.000
_cell.angle_alpha   90.00
_cell.angle_beta   90.00
_cell.angle_gamma   90.00
#
_symmetry.space_group_name_H-M   'P 1'
#
loop_
_entity.id
_entity.type
_entity.pdbx_description
1 polymer ?
#
loop_
_entity_poly.entity_id
_entity_poly.type
_entity_poly.pdbx_seq_one_letter_code
_entity_poly.pdbx_strand_id
1 'polypeptide(L)' 'MAEEFDDDLDLSSLNDEELTEQVHDDLYNGLRDEVMEATNILLSRGWSADRVLNDALVEGMRIVGVDFRDGIL' A
#
# COMPACT_ATOMS: atom_id res chain seq x y z
N MET A 1 0.90 -20.86 -3.49
CA MET A 1 0.71 -20.23 -4.81
C MET A 1 0.46 -18.77 -4.46
N ALA A 2 1.54 -18.02 -4.22
CA ALA A 2 1.46 -16.57 -4.10
C ALA A 2 1.26 -16.11 -5.54
N GLU A 3 0.03 -15.74 -5.85
CA GLU A 3 -0.40 -15.47 -7.21
C GLU A 3 0.30 -14.20 -7.70
N GLU A 4 0.93 -14.29 -8.88
CA GLU A 4 1.54 -13.18 -9.62
C GLU A 4 0.45 -12.17 -10.07
N PHE A 5 -0.18 -11.45 -9.13
CA PHE A 5 -1.24 -10.47 -9.43
C PHE A 5 -0.73 -9.03 -9.66
N ASP A 6 0.56 -8.75 -9.46
CA ASP A 6 1.02 -7.36 -9.30
C ASP A 6 1.28 -6.54 -10.57
N ASP A 7 1.46 -7.15 -11.73
CA ASP A 7 1.77 -6.39 -12.96
C ASP A 7 0.53 -6.04 -13.82
N ASP A 8 -0.68 -6.46 -13.40
CA ASP A 8 -1.93 -6.31 -14.18
C ASP A 8 -3.10 -5.68 -13.40
N LEU A 9 -2.92 -5.36 -12.11
CA LEU A 9 -3.97 -4.74 -11.30
C LEU A 9 -4.03 -3.23 -11.56
N ASP A 10 -5.15 -2.75 -12.10
CA ASP A 10 -5.39 -1.32 -12.26
C ASP A 10 -5.70 -0.66 -10.90
N LEU A 11 -4.67 -0.09 -10.25
CA LEU A 11 -4.77 0.61 -8.96
C LEU A 11 -5.77 1.77 -8.98
N SER A 12 -5.98 2.39 -10.15
CA SER A 12 -6.89 3.52 -10.30
C SER A 12 -8.36 3.10 -10.22
N SER A 13 -8.65 1.83 -10.49
CA SER A 13 -9.99 1.24 -10.44
C SER A 13 -10.47 0.92 -9.02
N LEU A 14 -9.54 0.79 -8.07
CA LEU A 14 -9.81 0.49 -6.67
C LEU A 14 -10.44 1.68 -5.95
N ASN A 15 -11.31 1.45 -4.98
CA ASN A 15 -11.77 2.54 -4.12
C ASN A 15 -10.68 2.94 -3.10
N ASP A 16 -10.90 3.98 -2.30
CA ASP A 16 -9.86 4.49 -1.39
C ASP A 16 -9.45 3.50 -0.29
N GLU A 17 -10.38 2.68 0.20
CA GLU A 17 -10.13 1.67 1.22
C GLU A 17 -9.34 0.51 0.62
N GLU A 18 -9.80 -0.03 -0.51
CA GLU A 18 -9.11 -1.10 -1.26
C GLU A 18 -7.70 -0.69 -1.70
N LEU A 19 -7.54 0.55 -2.19
CA LEU A 19 -6.23 1.07 -2.59
C LEU A 19 -5.31 1.23 -1.38
N THR A 20 -5.84 1.56 -0.21
CA THR A 20 -5.04 1.65 1.02
C THR A 20 -4.58 0.28 1.50
N GLU A 21 -5.46 -0.74 1.44
CA GLU A 21 -5.09 -2.12 1.73
C GLU A 21 -4.02 -2.64 0.76
N GLN A 22 -4.17 -2.38 -0.54
CA GLN A 22 -3.17 -2.74 -1.55
C GLN A 22 -1.81 -2.10 -1.24
N VAL A 23 -1.77 -0.83 -0.83
CA VAL A 23 -0.52 -0.17 -0.42
C VAL A 23 0.15 -0.89 0.75
N HIS A 24 -0.62 -1.46 1.69
CA HIS A 24 -0.04 -2.21 2.81
C HIS A 24 0.62 -3.50 2.32
N ASP A 25 -0.02 -4.21 1.41
CA ASP A 25 0.53 -5.42 0.78
C ASP A 25 1.76 -5.10 -0.09
N ASP A 26 1.72 -4.03 -0.87
CA ASP A 26 2.85 -3.59 -1.70
C ASP A 26 4.05 -3.21 -0.82
N LEU A 27 3.81 -2.56 0.33
CA LEU A 27 4.85 -2.25 1.31
C LEU A 27 5.42 -3.51 1.97
N TYR A 28 4.59 -4.52 2.23
CA TYR A 28 5.02 -5.81 2.75
C TYR A 28 5.90 -6.55 1.74
N ASN A 29 5.52 -6.53 0.46
CA ASN A 29 6.25 -7.19 -0.63
C ASN A 29 7.44 -6.36 -1.17
N GLY A 30 7.57 -5.09 -0.78
CA GLY A 30 8.66 -4.21 -1.20
C GLY A 30 8.50 -3.63 -2.61
N LEU A 31 7.27 -3.49 -3.09
CA LEU A 31 6.93 -3.02 -4.43
C LEU A 31 6.89 -1.49 -4.49
N ARG A 32 8.07 -0.90 -4.71
CA ARG A 32 8.26 0.54 -4.69
C ARG A 32 7.40 1.29 -5.73
N ASP A 33 7.33 0.78 -6.95
CA ASP A 33 6.72 1.51 -8.06
C ASP A 33 5.19 1.59 -7.87
N GLU A 34 4.55 0.51 -7.39
CA GLU A 34 3.13 0.48 -7.06
C GLU A 34 2.75 1.37 -5.86
N VAL A 35 3.58 1.36 -4.81
CA VAL A 35 3.39 2.30 -3.69
C VAL A 35 3.44 3.75 -4.16
N MET A 36 4.35 4.08 -5.08
CA MET A 36 4.41 5.44 -5.64
C MET A 36 3.18 5.76 -6.47
N GLU A 37 2.69 4.83 -7.30
CA GLU A 37 1.50 5.03 -8.10
C GLU A 37 0.26 5.24 -7.22
N ALA A 38 0.00 4.34 -6.27
CA ALA A 38 -1.11 4.44 -5.32
C ALA A 38 -1.07 5.74 -4.51
N THR A 39 0.12 6.18 -4.08
CA THR A 39 0.32 7.47 -3.39
C THR A 39 -0.15 8.64 -4.27
N ASN A 40 0.21 8.64 -5.55
CA ASN A 40 -0.20 9.70 -6.48
C ASN A 40 -1.71 9.67 -6.76
N ILE A 41 -2.30 8.48 -6.83
CA ILE A 41 -3.75 8.30 -7.01
C ILE A 41 -4.50 8.88 -5.80
N LEU A 42 -4.12 8.52 -4.57
CA LEU A 42 -4.77 9.03 -3.35
C LEU A 42 -4.69 10.55 -3.24
N LEU A 43 -3.52 11.14 -3.54
CA LEU A 43 -3.35 12.59 -3.60
C LEU A 43 -4.24 13.23 -4.67
N SER A 44 -4.34 12.61 -5.85
CA SER A 44 -5.20 13.07 -6.95
C SER A 44 -6.69 12.99 -6.60
N ARG A 45 -7.08 12.06 -5.72
CA ARG A 45 -8.44 11.95 -5.16
C ARG A 45 -8.74 12.98 -4.06
N GLY A 46 -7.77 13.83 -3.72
CA GLY A 46 -7.93 14.92 -2.76
C GLY A 46 -7.61 14.54 -1.32
N TRP A 47 -6.97 13.40 -1.08
CA TRP A 47 -6.40 13.12 0.23
C TRP A 47 -5.30 14.14 0.55
N SER A 48 -5.23 14.56 1.82
CA SER A 48 -4.11 15.37 2.27
C SER A 48 -2.85 14.52 2.34
N ALA A 49 -1.68 15.12 2.10
CA ALA A 49 -0.40 14.43 2.24
C ALA A 49 -0.19 13.84 3.65
N ASP A 50 -0.74 14.51 4.67
CA ASP A 50 -0.74 14.00 6.05
C ASP A 50 -1.57 12.71 6.19
N ARG A 51 -2.76 12.68 5.57
CA ARG A 51 -3.61 11.49 5.59
C ARG A 51 -2.97 10.33 4.83
N VAL A 52 -2.41 10.58 3.65
CA VAL A 52 -1.70 9.54 2.86
C VAL A 52 -0.50 8.99 3.65
N LEU A 53 0.27 9.86 4.31
CA LEU A 53 1.40 9.44 5.12
C LEU A 53 0.97 8.57 6.30
N ASN A 54 -0.02 9.01 7.09
CA ASN A 54 -0.41 8.31 8.31
C ASN A 54 -1.21 7.03 8.02
N ASP A 55 -2.25 7.12 7.18
CA ASP A 55 -3.25 6.05 7.01
C ASP A 55 -2.77 4.97 6.03
N ALA A 56 -2.05 5.35 4.97
CA ALA A 56 -1.58 4.39 3.96
C ALA A 56 -0.15 3.92 4.24
N LEU A 57 0.81 4.84 4.36
CA LEU A 57 2.23 4.47 4.40
C LEU A 57 2.71 4.00 5.78
N VAL A 58 2.44 4.79 6.83
CA VAL A 58 2.90 4.48 8.20
C VAL A 58 2.17 3.26 8.75
N GLU A 59 0.87 3.15 8.52
CA GLU A 59 0.09 2.01 8.98
C GLU A 59 0.52 0.70 8.30
N GLY A 60 0.78 0.72 7.00
CA GLY A 60 1.35 -0.44 6.29
C GLY A 60 2.70 -0.86 6.88
N MET A 61 3.60 0.10 7.12
CA MET A 61 4.91 -0.19 7.74
C MET A 61 4.83 -0.65 9.19
N ARG A 62 3.78 -0.25 9.92
CA ARG A 62 3.52 -0.75 11.28
C ARG A 62 3.24 -2.25 11.27
N ILE A 63 2.49 -2.74 10.28
CA ILE A 63 2.18 -4.17 10.11
C ILE A 63 3.48 -4.95 9.82
N VAL A 64 4.25 -4.51 8.83
CA VAL A 64 5.57 -5.10 8.51
C VAL A 64 6.49 -5.16 9.73
N GLY A 65 6.53 -4.09 10.55
CA GLY A 65 7.35 -4.06 11.75
C GLY A 65 6.91 -5.02 12.85
N VAL A 66 5.60 -5.26 12.97
CA VAL A 66 5.02 -6.25 13.90
C VAL A 66 5.42 -7.66 13.47
N ASP A 67 5.26 -7.97 12.18
CA ASP A 67 5.54 -9.29 11.63
C ASP A 67 7.04 -9.61 11.64
N PHE A 68 7.88 -8.61 11.35
CA PHE A 68 9.33 -8.72 11.50
C PHE A 68 9.75 -9.00 12.95
N ARG A 69 9.16 -8.29 13.92
CA ARG A 69 9.42 -8.50 15.35
C ARG A 69 9.03 -9.92 15.77
N ASP A 70 7.92 -10.42 15.25
CA ASP A 70 7.37 -11.73 15.64
C ASP A 70 8.01 -12.89 14.84
N GLY A 71 8.90 -12.59 13.89
CA GLY A 71 9.71 -13.55 13.15
C GLY A 71 8.93 -14.33 12.10
N ILE A 72 7.84 -13.76 11.58
CA ILE A 72 6.92 -14.36 10.62
C ILE A 72 7.01 -13.77 9.21
N LEU A 73 7.93 -12.81 9.01
CA LEU A 73 8.19 -12.17 7.73
C LEU A 73 8.80 -13.12 6.69
#